data_AF-A0A8T6BGT3-F1
#
_entry.id   AF-A0A8T6BGT3-F1
#
_cell.length_a   1.000
_cell.length_b   1.000
_cell.length_c   1.000
_cell.angle_alpha   90.00
_cell.angle_beta   90.00
_cell.angle_gamma   90.00
#
_symmetry.space_group_name_H-M   'P 1'
#
loop_
_entity.id
_entity.type
_entity.pdbx_description
1 polymer ?
#
loop_
_entity_poly.entity_id
_entity_poly.type
_entity_poly.pdbx_seq_one_letter_code
_entity_poly.pdbx_strand_id
1 'polypeptide(L)' 'MIKVYGVPGWGSTISELMLTLADIPYQFVDVSGFDHEG' A
#
# COMPACT_ATOMS: atom_id res chain seq x y z
N MET A 1 4.65 9.67 -9.67
CA MET A 1 4.78 8.28 -9.15
C MET A 1 3.70 8.09 -8.10
N ILE A 2 2.85 7.06 -8.25
CA ILE A 2 1.74 6.79 -7.32
C ILE A 2 2.32 6.21 -6.02
N LYS A 3 1.81 6.66 -4.88
CA LYS A 3 2.16 6.12 -3.56
C LYS A 3 0.95 5.39 -2.98
N VAL A 4 1.16 4.15 -2.58
CA VAL A 4 0.16 3.33 -1.89
C VAL A 4 0.58 3.21 -0.44
N TYR A 5 -0.19 3.82 0.46
CA TYR A 5 0.04 3.72 1.89
C TYR A 5 -0.78 2.55 2.44
N GLY A 6 -0.13 1.64 3.12
CA GLY A 6 -0.81 0.44 3.60
C GLY A 6 -0.05 -0.36 4.62
N VAL A 7 -0.72 -1.40 5.09
CA VAL A 7 -0.16 -2.43 5.96
C VAL A 7 -0.26 -3.76 5.21
N PRO A 8 0.83 -4.53 5.09
CA PRO A 8 0.80 -5.85 4.46
C PRO A 8 -0.27 -6.75 5.12
N GLY A 9 -1.14 -7.35 4.30
CA GLY A 9 -2.22 -8.21 4.78
C GLY A 9 -3.53 -7.48 5.14
N TRP A 10 -3.62 -6.16 4.92
CA TRP A 10 -4.85 -5.37 5.05
C TRP A 10 -5.41 -4.96 3.67
N GLY A 11 -6.52 -4.20 3.67
CA GLY A 11 -7.24 -3.79 2.44
C GLY A 11 -6.40 -3.04 1.39
N SER A 12 -5.28 -2.45 1.78
CA SER A 12 -4.32 -1.81 0.87
C SER A 12 -3.75 -2.75 -0.20
N THR A 13 -3.72 -4.05 0.09
CA THR A 13 -3.30 -5.12 -0.83
C THR A 13 -4.13 -5.14 -2.12
N ILE A 14 -5.40 -4.72 -2.08
CA ILE A 14 -6.27 -4.67 -3.27
C ILE A 14 -5.79 -3.58 -4.24
N SER A 15 -5.35 -2.42 -3.74
CA SER A 15 -4.84 -1.34 -4.58
C SER A 15 -3.50 -1.71 -5.22
N GLU A 16 -2.62 -2.36 -4.46
CA GLU A 16 -1.36 -2.91 -4.98
C GLU A 16 -1.60 -3.96 -6.08
N LEU A 17 -2.56 -4.86 -5.87
CA LEU A 17 -2.93 -5.87 -6.86
C LEU A 17 -3.43 -5.22 -8.15
N MET A 18 -4.34 -4.24 -8.06
CA MET A 18 -4.87 -3.55 -9.23
C MET A 18 -3.78 -2.81 -10.01
N LEU A 19 -2.88 -2.11 -9.32
CA LEU A 19 -1.77 -1.39 -9.96
C LEU A 19 -0.76 -2.35 -10.61
N THR A 20 -0.47 -3.48 -9.95
CA THR A 20 0.39 -4.54 -10.48
C THR A 20 -0.23 -5.19 -11.73
N LEU A 21 -1.53 -5.48 -11.72
CA LEU A 21 -2.25 -6.03 -12.88
C LEU A 21 -2.33 -5.05 -14.05
N ALA A 22 -2.34 -3.75 -13.78
CA ALA A 22 -2.36 -2.70 -14.78
C ALA A 22 -0.96 -2.31 -15.30
N ASP A 23 0.11 -2.96 -14.83
CA ASP A 23 1.52 -2.62 -15.12
C ASP A 23 1.86 -1.15 -14.79
N ILE A 24 1.18 -0.57 -13.80
CA ILE A 24 1.39 0.82 -13.38
C ILE A 24 2.45 0.84 -12.29
N PRO A 25 3.58 1.57 -12.48
CA PRO A 25 4.60 1.66 -11.45
C PRO A 25 4.10 2.46 -10.24
N TYR A 26 4.26 1.87 -9.05
CA TYR A 26 3.90 2.49 -7.78
C TYR A 26 4.98 2.26 -6.72
N GLN A 27 4.96 3.10 -5.70
CA GLN A 27 5.75 2.92 -4.48
C GLN A 27 4.80 2.49 -3.36
N PHE A 28 5.01 1.29 -2.82
CA PHE A 28 4.37 0.90 -1.58
C PHE A 28 5.07 1.54 -0.39
N VAL A 29 4.29 2.14 0.52
CA VAL A 29 4.76 2.74 1.76
C VAL A 29 4.07 2.02 2.90
N ASP A 30 4.85 1.20 3.61
CA ASP A 30 4.40 0.56 4.83
C ASP A 30 4.17 1.63 5.91
N VAL A 31 2.95 1.67 6.44
CA VAL A 31 2.55 2.54 7.55
C VAL A 31 2.16 1.72 8.78
N SER A 32 2.79 0.55 8.94
CA SER A 32 2.58 -0.30 10.11
C SER A 32 2.90 0.46 11.39
N GLY A 33 2.01 0.38 12.38
CA GLY A 33 2.16 1.08 13.66
C GLY A 33 1.75 2.55 13.65
N PHE A 34 1.20 3.10 12.55
CA PHE A 34 0.61 4.44 12.55
C PHE A 34 -0.57 4.60 13.53
N ASP A 35 -1.27 3.49 13.83
CA ASP A 35 -2.38 3.45 14.78
C ASP A 35 -1.92 3.39 16.25
N HIS A 36 -0.63 3.14 16.52
CA HIS A 36 -0.14 3.08 17.91
C HIS A 36 0.03 4.47 18.53
N GLU A 37 -0.34 4.58 19.81
CA GLU A 37 -0.02 5.73 20.65
C GLU A 37 1.51 5.86 20.84
N GLY A 38 2.03 7.08 20.71
CA GLY A 38 3.47 7.40 20.75
C GLY A 38 4.04 7.63 22.14
#